data_AF-A0A382M4P5-F1
#
_entry.id   AF-A0A382M4P5-F1
#
_cell.length_a   1.000
_cell.length_b   1.000
_cell.length_c   1.000
_cell.angle_alpha   90.00
_cell.angle_beta   90.00
_cell.angle_gamma   90.00
#
_symmetry.space_group_name_H-M   'P 1'
#
loop_
_entity.id
_entity.type
_entity.pdbx_description
1 polymer ?
#
loop_
_entity_poly.entity_id
_entity_poly.type
_entity_poly.pdbx_seq_one_letter_code
_entity_poly.pdbx_strand_id
1 'polypeptide(L)' 'MHNLIPFNQLSGSKDSDKELVADYYQCILECDTDGTVSRSICKEVFKQKFNGL' A
#
# COMPACT_ATOMS: atom_id res chain seq x y z
N MET A 1 15.63 5.01 6.18
CA MET A 1 15.89 5.14 4.72
C MET A 1 14.58 4.94 3.99
N HIS A 2 13.92 6.01 3.52
CA HIS A 2 12.63 5.92 2.82
C HIS A 2 12.88 5.65 1.34
N ASN A 3 12.62 4.42 0.89
CA ASN A 3 12.72 4.05 -0.51
C ASN A 3 11.44 4.52 -1.23
N LEU A 4 11.40 5.79 -1.60
CA LEU A 4 10.28 6.40 -2.32
C LEU A 4 10.26 5.82 -3.75
N ILE A 5 9.22 5.04 -4.03
CA ILE A 5 9.00 4.49 -5.38
C ILE A 5 8.63 5.65 -6.32
N PRO A 6 9.32 5.82 -7.46
CA PRO A 6 9.08 6.93 -8.37
C PRO A 6 7.69 6.84 -9.00
N PHE A 7 7.00 7.99 -9.12
CA PHE A 7 5.64 8.11 -9.68
C PHE A 7 5.47 7.44 -11.05
N ASN A 8 6.54 7.41 -11.86
CA ASN A 8 6.55 6.77 -13.17
C ASN A 8 6.28 5.25 -13.11
N GLN A 9 6.64 4.58 -12.02
CA GLN A 9 6.33 3.15 -11.81
C GLN A 9 4.88 2.91 -11.36
N LEU A 10 4.17 3.94 -10.89
CA LEU A 10 2.73 3.91 -10.61
C LEU A 10 1.89 4.38 -11.82
N SER A 11 2.54 4.94 -12.85
CA SER A 11 1.85 5.56 -13.99
C SER A 11 1.39 4.54 -15.04
N GLY A 12 1.86 3.29 -14.98
CA GLY A 12 1.45 2.20 -15.88
C GLY A 12 0.33 1.30 -15.35
N SER A 13 -0.13 1.53 -14.12
CA SER A 13 -1.10 0.68 -13.46
C SER A 13 -2.53 1.17 -13.74
N LYS A 14 -3.49 0.25 -13.92
CA LYS A 14 -4.91 0.58 -14.17
C LYS A 14 -5.41 1.47 -13.03
N ASP A 15 -6.41 2.30 -13.28
CA ASP A 15 -6.94 3.26 -12.29
C ASP A 15 -7.20 2.61 -10.90
N SER A 16 -7.67 1.36 -10.90
CA SER A 16 -7.84 0.51 -9.70
C SER A 16 -6.54 0.24 -8.91
N ASP A 17 -5.39 0.07 -9.58
CA ASP A 17 -4.10 -0.10 -8.92
C ASP A 17 -3.64 1.18 -8.20
N LYS A 18 -4.04 2.37 -8.68
CA LYS A 18 -3.71 3.64 -8.00
C LYS A 18 -4.48 3.79 -6.70
N GLU A 19 -5.75 3.43 -6.70
CA GLU A 19 -6.61 3.45 -5.51
C GLU A 19 -6.10 2.46 -4.46
N LEU A 20 -5.72 1.27 -4.91
CA LEU A 20 -5.09 0.22 -4.10
C LEU A 20 -3.76 0.66 -3.46
N VAL A 21 -2.92 1.35 -4.22
CA VAL A 21 -1.65 1.90 -3.70
C VAL A 21 -1.92 3.03 -2.69
N ALA A 22 -2.92 3.89 -2.95
CA ALA A 22 -3.32 4.93 -2.01
C ALA A 22 -3.84 4.34 -0.69
N ASP A 23 -4.69 3.31 -0.73
CA ASP A 23 -5.21 2.59 0.45
C ASP A 23 -4.08 1.95 1.27
N TYR A 24 -3.08 1.35 0.59
CA TYR A 24 -1.89 0.79 1.25
C TYR A 24 -1.06 1.87 1.97
N TYR A 25 -0.81 3.02 1.34
CA TYR A 25 -0.05 4.10 1.97
C TYR A 25 -0.83 4.80 3.09
N GLN A 26 -2.15 4.94 2.94
CA GLN A 26 -3.00 5.48 3.98
C GLN A 26 -3.00 4.57 5.21
N CYS A 27 -3.12 3.25 5.02
CA CYS A 27 -2.99 2.28 6.10
C CYS A 27 -1.65 2.42 6.85
N ILE A 28 -0.53 2.67 6.15
CA ILE A 28 0.77 2.88 6.79
C ILE A 28 0.80 4.19 7.60
N LEU A 29 0.20 5.26 7.09
CA LEU A 29 0.13 6.57 7.76
C LEU A 29 -0.75 6.54 9.01
N GLU A 30 -1.85 5.78 8.97
CA GLU A 30 -2.77 5.60 10.10
C GLU A 30 -2.23 4.62 11.15
N CYS A 31 -1.18 3.86 10.81
CA CYS A 31 -0.60 2.89 11.72
C CYS A 31 0.46 3.55 12.62
N ASP A 32 0.11 3.75 13.89
CA ASP A 32 0.96 4.34 14.94
C ASP A 32 2.15 3.46 15.36
N THR A 33 2.28 2.26 14.80
CA THR A 33 3.30 1.27 15.16
C THR A 33 4.57 1.42 14.32
N ASP A 34 5.66 0.75 14.73
CA ASP A 34 6.94 0.76 14.02
C ASP A 34 6.75 0.47 12.52
N GLY A 35 7.37 1.27 11.66
CA GLY A 35 7.09 1.25 10.22
C GLY A 35 7.30 -0.11 9.55
N THR A 36 8.05 -1.03 10.16
CA THR A 36 8.19 -2.41 9.67
C THR A 36 6.96 -3.27 9.95
N VAL A 37 6.33 -3.09 11.12
CA VAL A 37 5.11 -3.79 11.52
C VAL A 37 3.93 -3.31 10.69
N SER A 38 3.80 -1.99 10.51
CA SER A 38 2.76 -1.35 9.71
C SER A 38 2.76 -1.85 8.27
N ARG A 39 3.95 -1.97 7.65
CA ARG A 39 4.10 -2.53 6.29
C ARG A 39 3.62 -3.97 6.18
N SER A 40 3.90 -4.81 7.18
CA SER A 40 3.45 -6.20 7.18
C SER A 40 1.93 -6.31 7.33
N ILE A 41 1.34 -5.54 8.25
CA ILE A 41 -0.12 -5.55 8.49
C ILE A 41 -0.86 -5.00 7.26
N CYS A 42 -0.46 -3.84 6.74
CA CYS A 42 -1.11 -3.23 5.58
C CYS A 42 -1.01 -4.11 4.33
N LYS A 43 0.09 -4.88 4.19
CA LYS A 43 0.23 -5.86 3.10
C LYS A 43 -0.71 -7.06 3.27
N GLU A 44 -0.95 -7.52 4.48
CA GLU A 44 -1.91 -8.61 4.78
C GLU A 44 -3.35 -8.15 4.56
N VAL A 45 -3.71 -6.95 5.02
CA VAL A 45 -5.02 -6.32 4.77
C VAL A 45 -5.28 -6.17 3.27
N PHE A 46 -4.26 -5.71 2.52
CA PHE A 46 -4.33 -5.56 1.08
C PHE A 46 -4.54 -6.91 0.35
N LYS A 47 -3.84 -7.97 0.78
CA LYS A 47 -4.02 -9.32 0.24
C LYS A 47 -5.43 -9.88 0.51
N GLN A 48 -6.00 -9.60 1.68
CA GLN A 48 -7.36 -10.05 2.01
C GLN A 48 -8.43 -9.35 1.16
N LYS A 49 -8.28 -8.04 0.89
CA LYS A 49 -9.14 -7.33 -0.07
C LYS A 49 -9.10 -7.94 -1.48
N PHE A 50 -7.97 -8.52 -1.88
CA PHE A 50 -7.78 -9.12 -3.21
C PHE A 50 -8.31 -10.56 -3.33
N ASN A 51 -8.44 -11.31 -2.23
CA ASN A 51 -8.94 -12.69 -2.22
C ASN A 51 -10.47 -12.78 -2.10
N GLY A 52 -11.15 -11.65 -1.85
CA GLY A 52 -12.60 -11.54 -1.76
C GLY A 52 -13.30 -11.19 -3.08
N LEU A 53 -12.60 -11.27 -4.21
CA LEU A 53 -13.08 -11.02 -5.58
C LEU A 53 -12.91 -12.26 -6.46
#